data_AF-A0A5M7PZ84-F1
#
_entry.id   AF-A0A5M7PZ84-F1
#
_cell.length_a   1.000
_cell.length_b   1.000
_cell.length_c   1.000
_cell.angle_alpha   90.00
_cell.angle_beta   90.00
_cell.angle_gamma   90.00
#
_symmetry.space_group_name_H-M   'P 1'
#
loop_
_entity.id
_entity.type
_entity.pdbx_description
1 polymer ?
#
loop_
_entity_poly.entity_id
_entity_poly.type
_entity_poly.pdbx_seq_one_letter_code
_entity_poly.pdbx_strand_id
1 'polypeptide(L)'
;MLDIVELSRLQFALTAMYHFLFVPLTLGMAFLLAIMETVYVLSGKQIYKDMTKFWGKLFGINFALGVATGLTMEFQFGTNWSYYSHYVGDIFGAPLAIEGLMAFFLESTFVGLFFFGWD
;
A
#
# COMPACT_ATOMS: atom_id res chain seq x y z
N MET A 1 20.74 -24.74 14.35
CA MET A 1 19.33 -24.54 14.00
C MET A 1 19.01 -23.12 14.44
N LEU A 2 18.41 -22.29 13.58
CA LEU A 2 18.03 -20.93 13.98
C LEU A 2 17.00 -21.01 15.11
N ASP A 3 17.14 -20.14 16.10
CA ASP A 3 16.13 -19.91 17.14
C ASP A 3 14.85 -19.34 16.51
N ILE A 4 13.69 -19.61 17.11
CA ILE A 4 12.39 -18.98 16.80
C ILE A 4 12.54 -17.47 16.66
N VAL A 5 13.25 -16.81 17.59
CA VAL A 5 13.43 -15.34 17.55
C VAL A 5 14.21 -14.91 16.31
N GLU A 6 15.24 -15.66 15.92
CA GLU A 6 16.03 -15.36 14.72
C GLU A 6 15.20 -15.59 13.45
N LEU A 7 14.39 -16.64 13.41
CA LEU A 7 13.50 -16.94 12.29
C LEU A 7 12.41 -15.86 12.15
N SER A 8 11.79 -15.45 13.25
CA SER A 8 10.81 -14.35 13.27
C SER A 8 11.41 -13.03 12.81
N ARG A 9 12.67 -12.75 13.19
CA ARG A 9 13.39 -11.55 12.74
C ARG A 9 13.68 -11.60 11.24
N LEU A 10 14.14 -12.74 10.73
CA LEU A 10 14.41 -12.91 9.30
C LEU A 10 13.12 -12.80 8.47
N GLN A 11 12.05 -13.45 8.91
CA GLN A 11 10.74 -13.38 8.26
C GLN A 11 10.24 -11.93 8.21
N PHE A 12 10.29 -11.21 9.33
CA PHE A 12 9.87 -9.81 9.40
C PHE A 12 10.74 -8.92 8.52
N ALA A 13 12.06 -9.09 8.53
CA ALA A 13 12.99 -8.33 7.69
C ALA A 13 12.69 -8.52 6.19
N LEU A 14 12.40 -9.75 5.76
CA LEU A 14 12.04 -10.04 4.38
C LEU A 14 10.70 -9.37 4.01
N THR A 15 9.66 -9.55 4.84
CA THR A 15 8.36 -8.92 4.60
C THR A 15 8.46 -7.38 4.57
N ALA A 16 9.17 -6.79 5.52
CA ALA A 16 9.41 -5.34 5.57
C ALA A 16 10.17 -4.83 4.36
N MET A 17 11.25 -5.52 3.96
CA MET A 17 12.02 -5.14 2.77
C MET A 17 11.15 -5.11 1.51
N TYR A 18 10.32 -6.13 1.29
CA TYR A 18 9.41 -6.13 0.15
C TYR A 18 8.36 -5.02 0.25
N HIS A 19 7.74 -4.85 1.41
CA HIS A 19 6.69 -3.84 1.58
C HIS A 19 7.19 -2.41 1.33
N PHE A 20 8.33 -2.04 1.95
CA PHE A 20 8.90 -0.69 1.83
C PHE A 20 9.50 -0.38 0.45
N LEU A 21 9.62 -1.35 -0.45
CA LEU A 21 9.91 -1.09 -1.86
C LEU A 21 8.67 -0.56 -2.60
N PHE A 22 7.49 -1.12 -2.31
CA PHE A 22 6.27 -0.80 -3.02
C PHE A 22 5.57 0.46 -2.50
N VAL A 23 5.62 0.72 -1.19
CA VAL A 23 4.96 1.90 -0.57
C VAL A 23 5.39 3.25 -1.19
N PRO A 24 6.69 3.62 -1.26
CA PRO A 24 7.07 4.90 -1.85
C PRO A 24 6.79 4.94 -3.36
N LEU A 25 6.86 3.80 -4.03
CA LEU A 25 6.56 3.69 -5.45
C LEU A 25 5.08 3.95 -5.74
N THR A 26 4.15 3.34 -4.98
CA THR A 26 2.71 3.55 -5.12
C THR A 26 2.31 4.99 -4.80
N LEU A 27 2.86 5.56 -3.72
CA LEU A 27 2.65 6.97 -3.38
C LEU A 27 3.11 7.91 -4.50
N GLY A 28 4.30 7.70 -5.06
CA GLY A 28 4.82 8.50 -6.17
C GLY A 28 3.97 8.36 -7.44
N MET A 29 3.54 7.14 -7.77
CA MET A 29 2.66 6.90 -8.91
C MET A 29 1.27 7.51 -8.73
N ALA A 30 0.72 7.53 -7.51
CA ALA A 30 -0.58 8.14 -7.24
C ALA A 30 -0.59 9.64 -7.60
N PHE A 31 0.45 10.38 -7.18
CA PHE A 31 0.61 11.79 -7.57
C PHE A 31 0.79 11.95 -9.07
N LEU A 32 1.60 11.09 -9.69
CA LEU A 32 1.83 11.11 -11.13
C LEU A 32 0.52 10.90 -11.91
N LEU A 33 -0.31 9.93 -11.50
CA LEU A 33 -1.62 9.68 -12.09
C LEU A 33 -2.58 10.84 -11.88
N ALA A 34 -2.65 11.39 -10.68
CA ALA A 34 -3.50 12.54 -10.38
C ALA A 34 -3.14 13.75 -11.26
N ILE A 35 -1.85 14.01 -11.46
CA ILE A 35 -1.37 15.08 -12.33
C ILE A 35 -1.72 14.81 -13.79
N MET A 36 -1.44 13.62 -14.30
CA MET A 36 -1.73 13.27 -15.70
C MET A 36 -3.23 13.33 -16.00
N GLU A 37 -4.06 12.84 -15.09
CA GLU A 37 -5.51 12.88 -15.22
C GLU A 37 -6.04 14.32 -15.19
N THR A 38 -5.54 15.14 -14.26
CA THR A 38 -5.89 16.56 -14.19
C THR A 38 -5.52 17.29 -15.48
N VAL A 39 -4.31 17.04 -16.01
CA VAL A 39 -3.87 17.63 -17.28
C VAL A 39 -4.70 17.13 -18.45
N TYR A 40 -5.12 15.86 -18.48
CA TYR A 40 -6.05 15.35 -19.48
C TYR A 40 -7.38 16.11 -19.44
N VAL A 41 -8.01 16.22 -18.26
CA VAL A 41 -9.30 16.91 -18.09
C VAL A 41 -9.22 18.38 -18.50
N LEU A 42 -8.13 19.07 -18.17
CA LEU A 42 -7.97 20.50 -18.51
C LEU A 42 -7.60 20.73 -19.98
N SER A 43 -6.79 19.87 -20.58
CA SER A 43 -6.28 20.08 -21.94
C SER A 43 -7.07 19.39 -23.04
N GLY A 44 -7.88 18.37 -22.70
CA GLY A 44 -8.57 17.50 -23.66
C GLY A 44 -7.64 16.64 -24.52
N LYS A 45 -6.33 16.64 -24.26
CA LYS A 45 -5.35 15.92 -25.09
C LYS A 45 -5.32 14.44 -24.74
N GLN A 46 -5.72 13.60 -25.70
CA GLN A 46 -5.84 12.15 -25.53
C GLN A 46 -4.57 11.46 -25.02
N ILE A 47 -3.39 11.97 -25.35
CA ILE A 47 -2.11 11.41 -24.89
C ILE A 47 -2.04 11.28 -23.36
N TYR A 48 -2.56 12.25 -22.60
CA TYR A 48 -2.52 12.19 -21.13
C TYR A 48 -3.49 11.17 -20.57
N LYS A 49 -4.62 10.90 -21.24
CA LYS A 49 -5.53 9.80 -20.88
C LYS A 49 -4.86 8.45 -21.11
N ASP A 50 -4.17 8.28 -22.23
CA ASP A 50 -3.48 7.03 -22.55
C ASP A 50 -2.33 6.78 -21.57
N MET A 51 -1.58 7.83 -21.21
CA MET A 51 -0.55 7.77 -20.17
C MET A 51 -1.15 7.41 -18.81
N THR A 52 -2.25 8.06 -18.39
CA THR A 52 -2.94 7.78 -17.12
C THR A 52 -3.41 6.33 -17.06
N LYS A 53 -4.00 5.80 -18.13
CA LYS A 53 -4.43 4.39 -18.19
C LYS A 53 -3.24 3.41 -18.18
N PHE A 54 -2.13 3.74 -18.84
CA PHE A 54 -0.92 2.90 -18.84
C PHE A 54 -0.28 2.82 -17.45
N TRP A 55 0.04 3.98 -16.86
CA TRP A 55 0.62 4.05 -15.53
C TRP A 55 -0.36 3.53 -14.47
N GLY A 56 -1.67 3.69 -14.71
CA GLY A 56 -2.75 3.17 -13.87
C GLY A 56 -2.63 1.67 -13.68
N LYS A 57 -2.44 0.91 -14.76
CA LYS A 57 -2.24 -0.55 -14.67
C LYS A 57 -1.05 -0.94 -13.79
N LEU A 58 0.08 -0.25 -13.94
CA LEU A 58 1.27 -0.49 -13.11
C LEU A 58 1.02 -0.12 -11.65
N PHE A 59 0.33 0.99 -11.41
CA PHE A 59 -0.10 1.38 -10.07
C PHE A 59 -0.96 0.31 -9.42
N GLY A 60 -1.95 -0.25 -10.13
CA GLY A 60 -2.81 -1.30 -9.61
C GLY A 60 -2.06 -2.57 -9.20
N ILE A 61 -1.08 -3.01 -10.00
CA ILE A 61 -0.23 -4.18 -9.68
C ILE A 61 0.60 -3.91 -8.42
N ASN A 62 1.26 -2.75 -8.35
CA ASN A 62 2.10 -2.39 -7.20
C ASN A 62 1.25 -2.19 -5.93
N PHE A 63 0.06 -1.59 -6.06
CA PHE A 63 -0.90 -1.45 -4.97
C PHE A 63 -1.27 -2.82 -4.41
N ALA A 64 -1.68 -3.78 -5.26
CA ALA A 64 -2.04 -5.13 -4.80
C ALA A 64 -0.89 -5.83 -4.05
N LEU A 65 0.35 -5.69 -4.52
CA LEU A 65 1.54 -6.22 -3.82
C LEU A 65 1.79 -5.49 -2.49
N GLY A 66 1.62 -4.17 -2.46
CA GLY A 66 1.69 -3.36 -1.25
C GLY A 66 0.70 -3.81 -0.19
N VAL A 67 -0.57 -4.02 -0.57
CA VAL A 67 -1.62 -4.52 0.33
C VAL A 67 -1.28 -5.91 0.87
N ALA A 68 -0.91 -6.85 -0.02
CA ALA A 68 -0.59 -8.22 0.39
C ALA A 68 0.57 -8.27 1.38
N THR A 69 1.62 -7.48 1.15
CA THR A 69 2.80 -7.42 2.02
C THR A 69 2.52 -6.66 3.33
N GLY A 70 1.71 -5.60 3.28
CA GLY A 70 1.32 -4.80 4.45
C GLY A 70 0.47 -5.60 5.43
N LEU A 71 -0.61 -6.23 4.94
CA LEU A 71 -1.46 -7.11 5.76
C LEU A 71 -0.64 -8.24 6.39
N THR A 72 0.25 -8.87 5.61
CA THR A 72 1.14 -9.92 6.13
C THR A 72 2.01 -9.39 7.27
N MET A 73 2.54 -8.17 7.16
CA MET A 73 3.35 -7.55 8.20
C MET A 73 2.53 -7.24 9.46
N GLU A 74 1.32 -6.72 9.31
CA GLU A 74 0.41 -6.46 10.45
C GLU A 74 0.13 -7.74 11.25
N PHE A 75 -0.18 -8.84 10.55
CA PHE A 75 -0.39 -10.14 11.21
C PHE A 75 0.88 -10.68 11.89
N GLN A 76 2.08 -10.31 11.44
CA GLN A 76 3.33 -10.69 12.12
C GLN A 76 3.48 -9.99 13.47
N PHE A 77 2.94 -8.79 13.67
CA PHE A 77 2.88 -8.17 14.99
C PHE A 77 2.02 -8.97 15.97
N GLY A 78 0.90 -9.54 15.51
CA GLY A 78 0.02 -10.36 16.33
C GLY A 78 0.51 -11.78 16.60
N THR A 79 1.25 -12.37 15.67
CA THR A 79 1.70 -13.77 15.75
C THR A 79 3.12 -13.90 16.30
N ASN A 80 4.11 -13.35 15.60
CA ASN A 80 5.53 -13.47 15.94
C ASN A 80 5.96 -12.53 17.07
N TRP A 81 5.28 -11.39 17.24
CA TRP A 81 5.65 -10.34 18.19
C TRP A 81 4.54 -10.00 19.20
N SER A 82 3.67 -10.97 19.52
CA SER A 82 2.47 -10.74 20.35
C SER A 82 2.74 -10.05 21.70
N TYR A 83 3.78 -10.47 22.43
CA TYR A 83 4.14 -9.87 23.72
C TYR A 83 4.56 -8.40 23.57
N TYR A 84 5.34 -8.08 22.54
CA TYR A 84 5.70 -6.71 22.21
C TYR A 84 4.46 -5.90 21.86
N SER A 85 3.59 -6.42 21.00
CA SER A 85 2.35 -5.79 20.56
C SER A 85 1.37 -5.53 21.71
N HIS A 86 1.33 -6.40 22.73
CA HIS A 86 0.55 -6.13 23.94
C HIS A 86 1.11 -4.96 24.76
N TYR A 87 2.43 -4.79 24.80
CA TYR A 87 3.07 -3.73 25.57
C TYR A 87 3.00 -2.37 24.87
N VAL A 88 3.20 -2.33 23.54
CA VAL A 88 3.21 -1.07 22.77
C VAL A 88 1.91 -0.79 22.00
N GLY A 89 0.93 -1.68 22.12
CA GLY A 89 -0.31 -1.65 21.35
C GLY A 89 -1.11 -0.37 21.56
N ASP A 90 -1.10 0.20 22.77
CA ASP A 90 -1.80 1.46 23.06
C ASP A 90 -1.17 2.66 22.33
N ILE A 91 0.10 2.56 21.94
CA ILE A 91 0.83 3.63 21.22
C ILE A 91 0.70 3.46 19.72
N PHE A 92 0.97 2.26 19.20
CA PHE A 92 1.00 2.00 17.75
C PHE A 92 -0.35 1.55 17.19
N GLY A 93 -1.24 1.01 18.02
CA GLY A 93 -2.53 0.48 17.60
C GLY A 93 -3.48 1.55 17.04
N ALA A 94 -3.46 2.77 17.60
CA ALA A 94 -4.27 3.86 17.07
C ALA A 94 -3.82 4.29 15.65
N PRO A 95 -2.53 4.57 15.38
CA PRO A 95 -2.03 4.76 14.01
C PRO A 95 -2.34 3.60 13.06
N LEU A 96 -2.13 2.35 13.49
CA LEU A 96 -2.40 1.17 12.67
C LEU A 96 -3.89 1.05 12.32
N ALA A 97 -4.77 1.33 13.29
CA ALA A 97 -6.21 1.32 13.07
C ALA A 97 -6.65 2.43 12.11
N ILE A 98 -6.05 3.63 12.20
CA ILE A 98 -6.32 4.72 11.24
C ILE A 98 -5.83 4.33 9.84
N GLU A 99 -4.65 3.73 9.73
CA GLU A 99 -4.10 3.24 8.48
C GLU A 99 -5.04 2.22 7.83
N GLY A 100 -5.43 1.16 8.56
CA GLY A 100 -6.28 0.09 8.02
C GLY A 100 -7.76 0.48 7.81
N LEU A 101 -8.37 1.20 8.75
CA LEU A 101 -9.82 1.47 8.71
C LEU A 101 -10.18 2.73 7.92
N MET A 102 -9.33 3.75 7.94
CA MET A 102 -9.59 5.01 7.24
C MET A 102 -8.78 5.09 5.95
N ALA A 103 -7.45 5.15 6.05
CA ALA A 103 -6.60 5.48 4.91
C ALA A 103 -6.68 4.42 3.81
N PHE A 104 -6.50 3.16 4.17
CA PHE A 104 -6.58 2.03 3.25
C PHE A 104 -7.96 1.86 2.62
N PHE A 105 -9.03 2.04 3.41
CA PHE A 105 -10.41 1.91 2.92
C PHE A 105 -10.77 3.03 1.93
N LEU A 106 -10.36 4.26 2.25
CA LEU A 106 -10.49 5.42 1.37
C LEU A 106 -9.72 5.20 0.07
N GLU A 107 -8.44 4.82 0.16
CA GLU A 107 -7.60 4.54 -0.99
C GLU A 107 -8.22 3.44 -1.87
N SER A 108 -8.60 2.30 -1.29
CA SER A 108 -9.22 1.20 -2.02
C SER A 108 -10.50 1.60 -2.75
N THR A 109 -11.31 2.48 -2.15
CA THR A 109 -12.53 3.01 -2.76
C THR A 109 -12.19 3.87 -3.99
N PHE A 110 -11.23 4.78 -3.87
CA PHE A 110 -10.78 5.61 -5.00
C PHE A 110 -10.07 4.82 -6.08
N VAL A 111 -9.30 3.79 -5.72
CA VAL A 111 -8.71 2.86 -6.69
C VAL A 111 -9.80 2.12 -7.47
N GLY A 112 -10.85 1.65 -6.79
CA GLY A 112 -12.01 1.06 -7.43
C GLY A 112 -12.67 2.03 -8.42
N LEU A 113 -12.94 3.27 -7.99
CA LEU A 113 -13.48 4.31 -8.87
C LEU A 113 -12.55 4.59 -10.06
N PHE A 114 -11.24 4.66 -9.83
CA PHE A 114 -10.25 4.91 -10.87
C PHE A 114 -10.14 3.78 -11.89
N PHE A 115 -10.48 2.53 -11.59
CA PHE A 115 -10.43 1.47 -12.61
C PHE A 115 -11.78 1.22 -13.28
N PHE A 116 -12.89 1.47 -12.58
CA PHE A 116 -14.24 1.13 -13.05
C PHE A 116 -15.11 2.33 -13.43
N GLY A 117 -14.70 3.57 -13.10
CA GLY A 117 -15.50 4.79 -13.34
C GLY A 117 -15.18 5.54 -14.63
N TRP A 118 -14.43 4.94 -15.56
CA TRP A 118 -14.04 5.57 -16.82
C TRP A 118 -15.06 5.43 -17.95
N ASP A 119 -15.96 4.46 -17.82
CA ASP A 119 -17.04 4.13 -18.75
C ASP A 119 -18.40 4.39 -18.06
#